data_AF-A0A6C0BY48-F1
#
_entry.id   AF-A0A6C0BY48-F1
#
_cell.length_a   1.000
_cell.length_b   1.000
_cell.length_c   1.000
_cell.angle_alpha   90.00
_cell.angle_beta   90.00
_cell.angle_gamma   90.00
#
_symmetry.space_group_name_H-M   'P 1'
#
loop_
_entity.id
_entity.type
_entity.pdbx_description
1 polymer ?
#
loop_
_entity_poly.entity_id
_entity_poly.type
_entity_poly.pdbx_seq_one_letter_code
_entity_poly.pdbx_strand_id
1 'polypeptide(L)'
;MNIIQKRFLLFIFGCILMRFSFVIIAKKINKKYLPYLGLLALIPAIGFLYIYLNGYRKRGGETFGQKIWWNDLRPMHAILYLIFSYLALNKNRNSYFPLLVDVIIGLVSFLFYHYKSNNFSKLFR
;
A
#
# COMPACT_ATOMS: atom_id res chain seq x y z
N MET A 1 -25.09 -1.26 2.24
CA MET A 1 -23.71 -1.30 2.78
C MET A 1 -23.43 -0.06 3.61
N ASN A 2 -23.12 -0.24 4.89
CA ASN A 2 -22.69 0.84 5.77
C ASN A 2 -21.32 1.38 5.30
N ILE A 3 -20.99 2.63 5.66
CA ILE A 3 -19.73 3.30 5.26
C ILE A 3 -18.51 2.46 5.66
N ILE A 4 -18.57 1.80 6.82
CA ILE A 4 -17.48 0.95 7.31
C ILE A 4 -17.29 -0.27 6.41
N GLN A 5 -18.38 -0.94 6.01
CA GLN A 5 -18.31 -2.07 5.06
C GLN A 5 -17.71 -1.62 3.72
N LYS A 6 -18.09 -0.44 3.20
CA LYS A 6 -17.51 0.12 1.96
C LYS A 6 -16.01 0.35 2.08
N ARG A 7 -15.54 0.88 3.20
CA ARG A 7 -14.12 1.11 3.47
C ARG A 7 -13.33 -0.19 3.54
N PHE A 8 -13.87 -1.22 4.21
CA PHE A 8 -13.24 -2.53 4.30
C PHE A 8 -13.13 -3.19 2.93
N LEU A 9 -14.23 -3.18 2.16
CA LEU A 9 -14.26 -3.77 0.83
C LEU A 9 -13.26 -3.09 -0.11
N LEU A 10 -13.24 -1.74 -0.13
CA LEU A 10 -12.29 -0.98 -0.93
C LEU A 10 -10.83 -1.23 -0.52
N PHE A 11 -10.55 -1.36 0.77
CA PHE A 11 -9.19 -1.65 1.23
C PHE A 11 -8.74 -3.06 0.85
N ILE A 12 -9.58 -4.07 1.10
CA ILE A 12 -9.22 -5.48 0.85
C ILE A 12 -9.16 -5.78 -0.65
N PHE A 13 -10.21 -5.46 -1.40
CA PHE A 13 -10.30 -5.80 -2.82
C PHE A 13 -9.66 -4.76 -3.73
N GLY A 14 -9.60 -3.49 -3.31
CA GLY A 14 -8.93 -2.44 -4.07
C GLY A 14 -7.44 -2.38 -3.75
N CYS A 15 -7.08 -2.11 -2.50
CA CYS A 15 -5.70 -1.82 -2.12
C CYS A 15 -4.84 -3.10 -1.99
N ILE A 16 -5.26 -4.05 -1.15
CA ILE A 16 -4.47 -5.25 -0.86
C ILE A 16 -4.36 -6.14 -2.11
N LEU A 17 -5.45 -6.39 -2.82
CA LEU A 17 -5.42 -7.19 -4.04
C LEU A 17 -4.49 -6.59 -5.11
N MET A 18 -4.54 -5.27 -5.32
CA MET A 18 -3.67 -4.57 -6.27
C MET A 18 -2.20 -4.68 -5.87
N ARG A 19 -1.88 -4.45 -4.59
CA ARG A 19 -0.50 -4.57 -4.08
C ARG A 19 0.01 -6.00 -4.17
N PHE A 20 -0.81 -6.99 -3.85
CA PHE A 20 -0.43 -8.40 -3.93
C PHE A 20 -0.23 -8.85 -5.39
N SER A 21 -1.08 -8.37 -6.30
CA SER A 21 -0.89 -8.57 -7.74
C SER A 21 0.46 -8.01 -8.19
N PHE A 22 0.86 -6.84 -7.67
CA PHE A 22 2.16 -6.25 -7.99
C PHE A 22 3.34 -7.12 -7.50
N VAL A 23 3.23 -7.74 -6.32
CA VAL A 23 4.21 -8.72 -5.82
C VAL A 23 4.32 -9.92 -6.77
N ILE A 24 3.18 -10.50 -7.19
CA ILE A 24 3.16 -11.67 -8.07
C ILE A 24 3.81 -11.35 -9.41
N ILE A 25 3.48 -10.19 -9.99
CA ILE A 25 4.08 -9.72 -11.24
C ILE A 25 5.58 -9.56 -11.07
N ALA A 26 6.04 -8.87 -10.02
CA ALA A 26 7.47 -8.70 -9.74
C ALA A 26 8.22 -10.03 -9.56
N LYS A 27 7.58 -11.03 -8.94
CA LYS A 27 8.17 -12.36 -8.73
C LYS A 27 8.29 -13.19 -10.01
N LYS A 28 7.31 -13.07 -10.92
CA LYS A 28 7.21 -13.92 -12.12
C LYS A 28 7.77 -13.30 -13.40
N ILE A 29 7.91 -11.97 -13.44
CA ILE A 29 8.34 -11.28 -14.67
C ILE A 29 9.77 -11.67 -15.06
N ASN A 30 10.06 -11.63 -16.37
CA ASN A 30 11.41 -11.81 -16.87
C ASN A 30 12.32 -10.67 -16.34
N LYS A 31 13.54 -11.03 -15.91
CA LYS A 31 14.60 -10.11 -15.45
C LYS A 31 14.82 -8.92 -16.38
N LYS A 32 14.63 -9.10 -17.70
CA LYS A 32 14.76 -8.02 -18.69
C LYS A 32 13.77 -6.87 -18.43
N TYR A 33 12.56 -7.18 -17.98
CA TYR A 33 11.50 -6.18 -17.78
C TYR A 33 11.42 -5.65 -16.33
N LEU A 34 12.13 -6.28 -15.40
CA LEU A 34 12.12 -5.92 -13.99
C LEU A 34 12.51 -4.45 -13.72
N PRO A 35 13.51 -3.85 -14.40
CA PRO A 35 13.83 -2.44 -14.24
C PRO A 35 12.67 -1.49 -14.56
N TYR A 36 11.84 -1.80 -15.56
CA TYR A 36 10.67 -0.98 -15.91
C TYR A 36 9.62 -1.00 -14.81
N LEU A 37 9.40 -2.14 -14.15
CA LEU A 37 8.56 -2.19 -12.95
C LEU A 37 9.15 -1.37 -11.81
N GLY A 38 10.48 -1.40 -11.65
CA GLY A 38 11.20 -0.55 -10.69
C GLY A 38 10.94 0.93 -10.92
N LEU A 39 11.01 1.40 -12.17
CA LEU A 39 10.67 2.77 -12.54
C LEU A 39 9.20 3.10 -12.26
N LEU A 40 8.28 2.19 -12.57
CA LEU A 40 6.85 2.37 -12.28
C LEU A 40 6.60 2.51 -10.77
N ALA A 41 7.30 1.74 -9.93
CA ALA A 41 7.21 1.82 -8.48
C ALA A 41 7.76 3.11 -7.86
N LEU A 42 8.57 3.89 -8.59
CA LEU A 42 8.99 5.21 -8.11
C LEU A 42 7.82 6.19 -8.04
N ILE A 43 6.80 6.02 -8.88
CA ILE A 43 5.61 6.88 -8.88
C ILE A 43 4.90 6.86 -7.52
N PRO A 44 4.48 5.70 -6.96
CA PRO A 44 3.90 5.65 -5.63
C PRO A 44 4.90 6.01 -4.53
N ALA A 45 6.19 5.68 -4.66
CA ALA A 45 7.20 6.05 -3.67
C ALA A 45 7.30 7.57 -3.48
N ILE A 46 7.50 8.30 -4.58
CA ILE A 46 7.59 9.77 -4.59
C ILE A 46 6.25 10.36 -4.17
N GLY A 47 5.13 9.81 -4.66
CA GLY A 47 3.79 10.25 -4.27
C GLY A 47 3.55 10.17 -2.76
N PHE A 48 3.93 9.07 -2.11
CA PHE A 48 3.80 8.92 -0.67
C PHE A 48 4.67 9.90 0.12
N LEU A 49 5.93 10.10 -0.27
CA LEU A 49 6.81 11.07 0.37
C LEU A 49 6.30 12.50 0.19
N TYR A 50 5.94 12.88 -1.03
CA TYR A 50 5.46 14.22 -1.35
C TYR A 50 4.20 14.57 -0.54
N ILE A 51 3.25 13.64 -0.44
CA ILE A 51 2.02 13.88 0.32
C ILE A 51 2.33 13.98 1.82
N TYR A 52 3.20 13.11 2.35
CA TYR A 52 3.54 13.11 3.78
C TYR A 52 4.30 14.38 4.21
N LEU A 53 5.38 14.73 3.49
CA LEU A 53 6.25 15.86 3.85
C LEU A 53 5.52 17.20 3.80
N ASN A 54 4.65 17.38 2.81
CA ASN A 54 3.86 18.61 2.68
C ASN A 54 2.57 18.58 3.52
N GLY A 55 2.28 17.49 4.24
CA GLY A 55 1.07 17.35 5.05
C GLY A 55 -0.24 17.37 4.24
N TYR A 56 -0.17 17.01 2.95
CA TYR A 56 -1.32 17.02 2.05
C TYR A 56 -2.26 15.83 2.28
N ARG A 57 -3.51 15.97 1.81
CA ARG A 57 -4.56 14.91 1.82
C ARG A 57 -4.78 14.31 3.22
N LYS A 58 -5.24 15.13 4.17
CA LYS A 58 -5.63 14.70 5.53
C LYS A 58 -6.93 13.88 5.55
N ARG A 59 -7.75 14.01 4.50
CA ARG A 59 -9.00 13.28 4.23
C ARG A 59 -8.93 12.72 2.81
N GLY A 60 -9.58 11.59 2.55
CA GLY A 60 -9.54 10.93 1.24
C GLY A 60 -10.91 10.42 0.81
N GLY A 61 -11.07 10.24 -0.51
CA GLY A 61 -12.26 9.56 -1.06
C GLY A 61 -12.36 8.13 -0.54
N GLU A 62 -11.21 7.48 -0.30
CA GLU A 62 -11.12 6.13 0.26
C GLU A 62 -11.60 6.02 1.71
N THR A 63 -11.64 7.14 2.44
CA THR A 63 -12.18 7.22 3.80
C THR A 63 -13.57 7.85 3.83
N PHE A 64 -14.18 8.11 2.68
CA PHE A 64 -15.47 8.81 2.54
C PHE A 64 -15.48 10.13 3.33
N GLY A 65 -14.41 10.92 3.20
CA GLY A 65 -14.27 12.23 3.86
C GLY A 65 -13.74 12.19 5.30
N GLN A 66 -13.54 10.99 5.88
CA GLN A 66 -12.95 10.84 7.21
C GLN A 66 -11.43 11.04 7.19
N LYS A 67 -10.81 11.23 8.36
CA LYS A 67 -9.35 11.35 8.48
C LYS A 67 -8.67 10.06 7.98
N ILE A 68 -7.60 10.23 7.20
CA ILE A 68 -6.77 9.10 6.76
C ILE A 68 -5.95 8.60 7.95
N TRP A 69 -6.18 7.35 8.33
CA TRP A 69 -5.57 6.73 9.51
C TRP A 69 -4.13 6.23 9.28
N TRP A 70 -3.78 5.93 8.03
CA TRP A 70 -2.48 5.38 7.64
C TRP A 70 -1.50 6.45 7.12
N ASN A 71 -1.77 7.73 7.35
CA ASN A 71 -0.89 8.82 6.90
C ASN A 71 0.56 8.62 7.36
N ASP A 72 0.74 8.21 8.61
CA ASP A 72 2.06 8.08 9.23
C ASP A 72 2.79 6.80 8.79
N LEU A 73 2.10 5.89 8.10
CA LEU A 73 2.68 4.72 7.46
C LEU A 73 3.20 5.02 6.04
N ARG A 74 2.86 6.18 5.46
CA ARG A 74 3.31 6.58 4.11
C ARG A 74 4.83 6.57 3.95
N PRO A 75 5.64 7.11 4.90
CA PRO A 75 7.09 7.06 4.76
C PRO A 75 7.63 5.65 4.70
N MET A 76 7.09 4.75 5.51
CA MET A 76 7.51 3.35 5.54
C MET A 76 7.15 2.63 4.23
N HIS A 77 5.95 2.83 3.70
CA HIS A 77 5.56 2.33 2.38
C HIS A 77 6.44 2.92 1.28
N ALA A 78 6.75 4.23 1.32
CA ALA A 78 7.63 4.86 0.36
C ALA A 78 9.04 4.24 0.36
N ILE A 79 9.62 4.01 1.53
CA ILE A 79 10.94 3.39 1.68
C ILE A 79 10.92 1.97 1.09
N LEU A 80 9.89 1.17 1.36
CA LEU A 80 9.77 -0.19 0.81
C LEU A 80 9.68 -0.17 -0.72
N TYR A 81 8.91 0.76 -1.29
CA TYR A 81 8.85 0.94 -2.74
C TYR A 81 10.17 1.43 -3.33
N LEU A 82 10.92 2.31 -2.65
CA LEU A 82 12.26 2.71 -3.09
C LEU A 82 13.25 1.55 -3.08
N ILE A 83 13.23 0.71 -2.02
CA ILE A 83 14.06 -0.50 -1.94
C ILE A 83 13.69 -1.47 -3.06
N PHE A 84 12.39 -1.69 -3.31
CA PHE A 84 11.92 -2.46 -4.45
C PHE A 84 12.49 -1.89 -5.76
N SER A 85 12.32 -0.59 -6.01
CA SER A 85 12.78 0.07 -7.23
C SER A 85 14.28 -0.10 -7.43
N TYR A 86 15.08 0.11 -6.38
CA TYR A 86 16.53 -0.09 -6.42
C TYR A 86 16.91 -1.54 -6.79
N LEU A 87 16.32 -2.53 -6.11
CA LEU A 87 16.57 -3.95 -6.40
C LEU A 87 16.12 -4.35 -7.81
N ALA A 88 14.98 -3.82 -8.26
CA ALA A 88 14.40 -4.10 -9.56
C ALA A 88 15.24 -3.52 -10.71
N LEU A 89 15.77 -2.30 -10.55
CA LEU A 89 16.71 -1.68 -11.48
C LEU A 89 18.01 -2.49 -11.62
N ASN A 90 18.49 -3.06 -10.50
CA ASN A 90 19.63 -3.98 -10.48
C ASN A 90 19.30 -5.41 -10.93
N LYS A 91 18.09 -5.64 -11.49
CA LYS A 91 17.63 -6.94 -12.01
C LYS A 91 17.68 -8.09 -10.98
N ASN A 92 17.59 -7.76 -9.69
CA ASN A 92 17.58 -8.74 -8.62
C ASN A 92 16.24 -9.48 -8.56
N ARG A 93 16.23 -10.81 -8.72
CA ARG A 93 14.99 -11.63 -8.69
C ARG A 93 14.25 -11.57 -7.36
N ASN A 94 14.95 -11.23 -6.27
CA ASN A 94 14.35 -11.11 -4.95
C ASN A 94 13.79 -9.70 -4.69
N SER A 95 13.73 -8.84 -5.72
CA SER A 95 13.17 -7.50 -5.59
C SER A 95 11.72 -7.51 -5.12
N TYR A 96 10.94 -8.57 -5.30
CA TYR A 96 9.55 -8.65 -4.82
C TYR A 96 9.42 -8.65 -3.29
N PHE A 97 10.51 -8.93 -2.54
CA PHE A 97 10.44 -9.09 -1.09
C PHE A 97 10.00 -7.82 -0.33
N PRO A 98 10.54 -6.61 -0.60
CA PRO A 98 10.03 -5.37 0.00
C PRO A 98 8.56 -5.09 -0.32
N LEU A 99 8.07 -5.44 -1.52
CA LEU A 99 6.64 -5.31 -1.85
C LEU A 99 5.77 -6.29 -1.05
N LEU A 100 6.27 -7.50 -0.78
CA LEU A 100 5.56 -8.46 0.07
C LEU A 100 5.46 -7.95 1.51
N VAL A 101 6.57 -7.42 2.04
CA VAL A 101 6.61 -6.77 3.36
C VAL A 101 5.64 -5.59 3.41
N ASP A 102 5.56 -4.79 2.36
CA ASP A 102 4.62 -3.68 2.22
C ASP A 102 3.16 -4.12 2.36
N VAL A 103 2.77 -5.22 1.68
CA VAL A 103 1.42 -5.80 1.78
C VAL A 103 1.12 -6.28 3.20
N ILE A 104 2.08 -6.98 3.82
CA ILE A 104 1.92 -7.50 5.19
C ILE A 104 1.70 -6.35 6.15
N ILE A 105 2.55 -5.30 6.11
CA ILE A 105 2.42 -4.18 7.04
C ILE A 105 1.12 -3.42 6.78
N GLY A 106 0.72 -3.23 5.51
CA GLY A 106 -0.55 -2.61 5.17
C GLY A 106 -1.74 -3.38 5.77
N LEU A 107 -1.75 -4.71 5.64
CA LEU A 107 -2.83 -5.56 6.16
C LEU A 107 -2.85 -5.59 7.69
N VAL A 108 -1.69 -5.80 8.33
CA VAL A 108 -1.58 -5.84 9.80
C VAL A 108 -2.00 -4.50 10.41
N SER A 109 -1.53 -3.38 9.85
CA SER A 109 -1.87 -2.05 10.34
C SER A 109 -3.37 -1.75 10.19
N PHE A 110 -3.98 -2.20 9.09
CA PHE A 110 -5.42 -2.10 8.88
C PHE A 110 -6.20 -2.87 9.96
N LEU A 111 -5.89 -4.15 10.16
CA LEU A 111 -6.56 -4.97 11.17
C LEU A 111 -6.42 -4.36 12.56
N PHE A 112 -5.21 -3.95 12.94
CA PHE A 112 -4.93 -3.34 14.24
C PHE A 112 -5.70 -2.02 14.45
N TYR A 113 -5.67 -1.12 13.46
CA TYR A 113 -6.38 0.16 13.55
C TYR A 113 -7.90 -0.05 13.70
N HIS A 114 -8.46 -0.97 12.93
CA HIS A 114 -9.90 -1.24 12.96
C HIS A 114 -10.35 -2.01 14.20
N TYR A 115 -9.47 -2.83 14.78
CA TYR A 115 -9.68 -3.46 16.08
C TYR A 115 -9.71 -2.40 17.19
N LYS A 116 -8.67 -1.56 17.28
CA LYS A 116 -8.57 -0.49 18.28
C LYS A 116 -9.71 0.53 18.19
N SER A 117 -10.19 0.82 16.98
CA SER A 117 -11.29 1.76 16.74
C SER A 117 -12.68 1.15 16.93
N ASN A 118 -12.77 -0.12 17.36
CA ASN A 118 -14.00 -0.89 17.50
C ASN A 118 -14.88 -0.82 16.23
N ASN A 119 -14.26 -0.90 15.05
CA ASN A 119 -14.96 -0.83 13.77
C ASN A 119 -15.58 -2.18 13.39
N PHE A 120 -15.05 -3.30 13.92
CA PHE A 120 -15.58 -4.64 13.65
C PHE A 120 -16.99 -4.86 14.20
N SER A 121 -17.30 -4.32 15.39
CA SER A 121 -18.66 -4.38 15.95
C SER A 121 -19.69 -3.64 15.10
N LYS A 122 -19.25 -2.63 14.33
CA LYS A 122 -20.07 -1.84 13.41
C LYS A 122 -20.15 -2.45 12.01
N LEU A 123 -19.52 -3.62 11.77
CA LEU A 123 -19.54 -4.29 10.47
C LEU A 123 -20.86 -5.04 10.24
N PHE A 124 -21.48 -5.53 11.32
CA PHE A 124 -22.71 -6.34 11.32
C PHE A 124 -23.93 -5.58 11.86
N ARG A 125 -23.76 -4.29 12.17
CA ARG A 125 -24.80 -3.38 12.65
C ARG A 125 -25.12 -2.36 11.57
#